data_AF-A0A8H6Y6X5-F1
#
_entry.id   AF-A0A8H6Y6X5-F1
#
_cell.length_a   1.000
_cell.length_b   1.000
_cell.length_c   1.000
_cell.angle_alpha   90.00
_cell.angle_beta   90.00
_cell.angle_gamma   90.00
#
_symmetry.space_group_name_H-M   'P 1'
#
loop_
_entity.id
_entity.type
_entity.pdbx_description
1 polymer ?
#
loop_
_entity_poly.entity_id
_entity_poly.type
_entity_poly.pdbx_seq_one_letter_code
_entity_poly.pdbx_strand_id
1 'polypeptide(L)'
;MSWNGFKKSFNRGTTTLLQKTGQIERTVDREFTDEEAKFKTFEKECQALQKDSKSYWDAMRAMTAAQTRIADTLETFYGAADRTSEGAMAGHAYKRSVDDLDGGFSRELDIPYRTTISEPIGKMCAYFPVVNEHISKRNKKLLDYDAARSKARKLVDKPSEDPTRLPKAQQEHDEAKEVFDMLNDQLVAELPQLMDLRVPYFDPSFEAMIRMQSKFAEEGYEKLSGVQRYFADTIRDDYAAGQLDAQVEGVLQEMRELSICGAN
;
A
#
# COMPACT_ATOMS: atom_id res chain seq x y z
N MET A 1 -9.93 22.97 -22.23
CA MET A 1 -8.65 22.95 -22.98
C MET A 1 -8.64 24.11 -23.95
N SER A 2 -7.56 24.90 -24.02
CA SER A 2 -7.45 26.01 -24.97
C SER A 2 -7.02 25.54 -26.36
N TRP A 3 -7.40 26.27 -27.41
CA TRP A 3 -7.02 26.02 -28.80
C TRP A 3 -5.50 25.89 -29.00
N ASN A 4 -4.73 26.72 -28.30
CA ASN A 4 -3.27 26.67 -28.31
C ASN A 4 -2.72 25.40 -27.65
N GLY A 5 -3.38 24.86 -26.63
CA GLY A 5 -3.04 23.57 -26.02
C GLY A 5 -3.28 22.40 -26.97
N PHE A 6 -4.40 22.42 -27.70
CA PHE A 6 -4.71 21.41 -28.72
C PHE A 6 -3.67 21.40 -29.85
N LYS A 7 -3.32 22.58 -30.39
CA LYS A 7 -2.28 22.72 -31.43
C LYS A 7 -0.91 22.18 -30.99
N LYS A 8 -0.49 22.48 -29.75
CA LYS A 8 0.76 21.93 -29.20
C LYS A 8 0.71 20.41 -29.03
N SER A 9 -0.42 19.87 -28.59
CA SER A 9 -0.59 18.42 -28.46
C SER A 9 -0.48 17.70 -29.81
N PHE A 10 -1.13 18.23 -30.84
CA PHE A 10 -1.05 17.69 -32.20
C PHE A 10 0.40 17.71 -32.73
N ASN A 11 1.09 18.85 -32.60
CA ASN A 11 2.48 18.98 -33.04
C ASN A 11 3.42 17.97 -32.34
N ARG A 12 3.24 17.74 -31.04
CA ARG A 12 4.02 16.75 -30.27
C ARG A 12 3.75 15.31 -30.71
N GLY A 13 2.50 14.99 -31.06
CA GLY A 13 2.15 13.71 -31.66
C GLY A 13 2.89 13.47 -32.97
N THR A 14 2.96 14.50 -33.83
CA THR A 14 3.74 14.47 -35.07
C THR A 14 5.23 14.27 -34.80
N THR A 15 5.83 15.04 -33.89
CA THR A 15 7.26 14.88 -33.54
C THR A 15 7.57 13.47 -33.05
N THR A 16 6.73 12.90 -32.19
CA THR A 16 6.89 11.53 -31.69
C THR A 16 6.90 10.50 -32.82
N LEU A 17 6.00 10.65 -33.79
CA LEU A 17 5.96 9.78 -34.97
C LEU A 17 7.25 9.90 -35.79
N LEU A 18 7.70 11.13 -36.05
CA LEU A 18 8.90 11.41 -36.84
C LEU A 18 10.19 10.90 -36.17
N GLN A 19 10.26 10.93 -34.84
CA GLN A 19 11.36 10.31 -34.09
C GLN A 19 11.36 8.80 -34.26
N LYS A 20 10.19 8.15 -34.17
CA LYS A 20 10.07 6.69 -34.36
C LYS A 20 10.44 6.24 -35.78
N THR A 21 10.23 7.08 -36.79
CA THR A 21 10.61 6.80 -38.19
C THR A 21 12.02 7.24 -38.54
N GLY A 22 12.80 7.78 -37.58
CA GLY A 22 14.17 8.24 -37.78
C GLY A 22 14.31 9.56 -38.56
N GLN A 23 13.19 10.24 -38.85
CA GLN A 23 13.18 11.50 -39.60
C GLN A 23 13.57 12.72 -38.74
N ILE A 24 13.48 12.59 -37.42
CA ILE A 24 13.95 13.59 -36.45
C ILE A 24 14.83 12.88 -35.41
N GLU A 25 15.99 13.48 -35.12
CA GLU A 25 16.88 13.00 -34.06
C GLU A 25 16.22 13.15 -32.69
N ARG A 26 16.19 12.05 -31.93
CA ARG A 26 15.65 12.00 -30.57
C ARG A 26 16.75 12.28 -29.57
N THR A 27 16.49 13.18 -28.62
CA THR A 27 17.40 13.35 -27.48
C THR A 27 17.33 12.14 -26.55
N VAL A 28 18.51 11.61 -26.19
CA VAL A 28 18.68 10.49 -25.27
C VAL A 28 19.27 11.03 -23.98
N ASP A 29 18.48 11.04 -22.92
CA ASP A 29 18.89 11.47 -21.58
C ASP A 29 18.94 10.27 -20.66
N ARG A 30 20.12 9.67 -20.52
CA ARG A 30 20.32 8.43 -19.74
C ARG A 30 20.16 8.69 -18.25
N GLU A 31 20.72 9.80 -17.76
CA GLU A 31 20.68 10.17 -16.36
C GLU A 31 19.24 10.33 -15.87
N PHE A 32 18.42 11.12 -16.58
CA PHE A 32 17.00 11.23 -16.26
C PHE A 32 16.27 9.88 -16.36
N THR A 33 16.58 9.07 -17.37
CA THR A 33 15.90 7.77 -17.57
C THR A 33 16.16 6.83 -16.39
N ASP A 34 17.39 6.80 -15.87
CA ASP A 34 17.76 5.94 -14.74
C ASP A 34 17.06 6.40 -13.45
N GLU A 35 17.00 7.71 -13.18
CA GLU A 35 16.30 8.26 -12.01
C GLU A 35 14.78 8.11 -12.11
N GLU A 36 14.20 8.31 -13.30
CA GLU A 36 12.77 8.04 -13.54
C GLU A 36 12.43 6.57 -13.27
N ALA A 37 13.26 5.63 -13.69
CA ALA A 37 13.04 4.20 -13.45
C ALA A 37 13.05 3.83 -11.96
N LYS A 38 13.99 4.40 -11.19
CA LYS A 38 14.04 4.22 -9.72
C LYS A 38 12.80 4.80 -9.05
N PHE A 39 12.44 6.03 -9.42
CA PHE A 39 11.23 6.70 -8.93
C PHE A 39 9.96 5.90 -9.24
N LYS A 40 9.83 5.35 -10.45
CA LYS A 40 8.68 4.53 -10.85
C LYS A 40 8.55 3.24 -10.05
N THR A 41 9.69 2.60 -9.76
CA THR A 41 9.72 1.45 -8.86
C THR A 41 9.25 1.88 -7.46
N PHE A 42 9.78 2.97 -6.92
CA PHE A 42 9.38 3.48 -5.60
C PHE A 42 7.88 3.81 -5.51
N GLU A 43 7.32 4.52 -6.50
CA GLU A 43 5.90 4.82 -6.60
C GLU A 43 5.05 3.54 -6.52
N LYS A 44 5.40 2.54 -7.32
CA LYS A 44 4.69 1.26 -7.37
C LYS A 44 4.73 0.53 -6.03
N GLU A 45 5.91 0.43 -5.42
CA GLU A 45 6.08 -0.28 -4.14
C GLU A 45 5.36 0.45 -2.99
N CYS A 46 5.34 1.80 -2.97
CA CYS A 46 4.58 2.55 -1.98
C CYS A 46 3.06 2.36 -2.14
N GLN A 47 2.54 2.31 -3.37
CA GLN A 47 1.13 2.04 -3.62
C GLN A 47 0.74 0.62 -3.21
N ALA A 48 1.62 -0.37 -3.45
CA ALA A 48 1.44 -1.72 -2.95
C ALA A 48 1.41 -1.75 -1.41
N LEU A 49 2.37 -1.09 -0.75
CA LEU A 49 2.43 -0.95 0.71
C LEU A 49 1.15 -0.30 1.28
N GLN A 50 0.60 0.71 0.61
CA GLN A 50 -0.67 1.34 1.03
C GLN A 50 -1.84 0.35 0.99
N LYS A 51 -1.93 -0.45 -0.06
CA LYS A 51 -2.96 -1.47 -0.20
C LYS A 51 -2.80 -2.57 0.85
N ASP A 52 -1.59 -3.10 0.99
CA ASP A 52 -1.32 -4.25 1.85
C ASP A 52 -1.45 -3.88 3.33
N SER A 53 -1.01 -2.68 3.74
CA SER A 53 -1.23 -2.17 5.09
C SER A 53 -2.72 -2.04 5.41
N LYS A 54 -3.51 -1.46 4.51
CA LYS A 54 -4.98 -1.40 4.66
C LYS A 54 -5.58 -2.80 4.81
N SER A 55 -5.22 -3.73 3.92
CA SER A 55 -5.72 -5.11 3.98
C SER A 55 -5.34 -5.82 5.27
N TYR A 56 -4.12 -5.62 5.76
CA TYR A 56 -3.68 -6.13 7.06
C TYR A 56 -4.56 -5.59 8.19
N TRP A 57 -4.81 -4.28 8.22
CA TRP A 57 -5.61 -3.66 9.28
C TRP A 57 -7.08 -4.11 9.27
N ASP A 58 -7.66 -4.25 8.08
CA ASP A 58 -9.02 -4.78 7.92
C ASP A 58 -9.09 -6.26 8.36
N ALA A 59 -8.05 -7.07 8.10
CA ALA A 59 -7.97 -8.45 8.57
C ALA A 59 -7.85 -8.54 10.10
N MET A 60 -7.08 -7.66 10.74
CA MET A 60 -6.97 -7.61 12.20
C MET A 60 -8.33 -7.34 12.85
N ARG A 61 -9.09 -6.35 12.35
CA ARG A 61 -10.46 -6.08 12.81
C ARG A 61 -11.41 -7.25 12.56
N ALA A 62 -11.30 -7.88 11.39
CA ALA A 62 -12.15 -9.03 11.07
C ALA A 62 -11.88 -10.21 12.01
N MET A 63 -10.62 -10.42 12.38
CA MET A 63 -10.19 -11.46 13.32
C MET A 63 -10.75 -11.22 14.73
N THR A 64 -10.58 -10.01 15.29
CA THR A 64 -11.09 -9.71 16.64
C THR A 64 -12.62 -9.84 16.68
N ALA A 65 -13.32 -9.31 15.67
CA ALA A 65 -14.77 -9.46 15.56
C ALA A 65 -15.21 -10.93 15.38
N ALA A 66 -14.44 -11.75 14.66
CA ALA A 66 -14.71 -13.18 14.54
C ALA A 66 -14.54 -13.91 15.86
N GLN A 67 -13.51 -13.57 16.62
CA GLN A 67 -13.28 -14.10 17.96
C GLN A 67 -14.47 -13.79 18.89
N THR A 68 -15.00 -12.57 18.84
CA THR A 68 -16.20 -12.17 19.60
C THR A 68 -17.41 -13.03 19.27
N ARG A 69 -17.68 -13.28 17.97
CA ARG A 69 -18.80 -14.13 17.53
C ARG A 69 -18.66 -15.59 17.99
N ILE A 70 -17.43 -16.13 17.99
CA ILE A 70 -17.15 -17.46 18.56
C ILE A 70 -17.53 -17.46 20.03
N ALA A 71 -17.12 -16.43 20.77
CA ALA A 71 -17.42 -16.34 22.18
C ALA A 71 -18.93 -16.20 22.49
N ASP A 72 -19.68 -15.39 21.72
CA ASP A 72 -21.14 -15.29 21.82
C ASP A 72 -21.83 -16.65 21.62
N THR A 73 -21.35 -17.40 20.61
CA THR A 73 -21.91 -18.72 20.28
C THR A 73 -21.62 -19.73 21.39
N LEU A 74 -20.39 -19.76 21.91
CA LEU A 74 -20.02 -20.63 23.03
C LEU A 74 -20.82 -20.31 24.30
N GLU A 75 -21.03 -19.03 24.60
CA GLU A 75 -21.86 -18.61 25.74
C GLU A 75 -23.30 -19.11 25.61
N THR A 76 -23.85 -19.26 24.40
CA THR A 76 -25.20 -19.81 24.21
C THR A 76 -25.29 -21.27 24.68
N PHE A 77 -24.26 -22.09 24.45
CA PHE A 77 -24.24 -23.49 24.88
C PHE A 77 -23.98 -23.63 26.39
N TYR A 78 -23.03 -22.84 26.91
CA TYR A 78 -22.57 -22.97 28.30
C TYR A 78 -23.35 -22.09 29.30
N GLY A 79 -24.09 -21.08 28.83
CA GLY A 79 -24.92 -20.19 29.67
C GLY A 79 -26.33 -20.72 29.97
N ALA A 80 -26.80 -21.72 29.20
CA ALA A 80 -28.09 -22.40 29.39
C ALA A 80 -27.99 -23.64 30.30
N ALA A 81 -26.81 -24.28 30.36
CA ALA A 81 -26.50 -25.31 31.33
C ALA A 81 -26.23 -24.68 32.71
N ASP A 82 -26.24 -25.50 33.77
CA ASP A 82 -25.98 -25.10 35.16
C ASP A 82 -24.85 -24.06 35.24
N ARG A 83 -25.24 -22.80 35.56
CA ARG A 83 -24.36 -21.62 35.58
C ARG A 83 -23.19 -21.75 36.55
N THR A 84 -23.20 -22.78 37.39
CA THR A 84 -22.16 -23.08 38.37
C THR A 84 -21.14 -24.11 37.89
N SER A 85 -21.33 -24.71 36.72
CA SER A 85 -20.37 -25.65 36.14
C SER A 85 -19.05 -24.96 35.77
N GLU A 86 -17.95 -25.71 35.88
CA GLU A 86 -16.60 -25.23 35.51
C GLU A 86 -16.53 -24.78 34.05
N GLY A 87 -17.20 -25.50 33.14
CA GLY A 87 -17.32 -25.12 31.74
C GLY A 87 -18.06 -23.80 31.50
N ALA A 88 -19.12 -23.52 32.28
CA ALA A 88 -19.82 -22.24 32.23
C ALA A 88 -18.95 -21.08 32.71
N MET A 89 -18.20 -21.27 33.80
CA MET A 89 -17.24 -20.27 34.30
C MET A 89 -16.12 -19.98 33.30
N ALA A 90 -15.55 -21.02 32.68
CA ALA A 90 -14.54 -20.88 31.63
C ALA A 90 -15.09 -20.18 30.39
N GLY A 91 -16.32 -20.51 29.97
CA GLY A 91 -17.00 -19.87 28.85
C GLY A 91 -17.24 -18.37 29.07
N HIS A 92 -17.75 -17.98 30.23
CA HIS A 92 -17.95 -16.56 30.58
C HIS A 92 -16.62 -15.80 30.71
N ALA A 93 -15.59 -16.43 31.28
CA ALA A 93 -14.25 -15.83 31.37
C ALA A 93 -13.62 -15.64 29.99
N TYR A 94 -13.78 -16.60 29.08
CA TYR A 94 -13.37 -16.48 27.69
C TYR A 94 -14.09 -15.33 27.00
N LYS A 95 -15.43 -15.28 27.09
CA LYS A 95 -16.23 -14.22 26.50
C LYS A 95 -15.79 -12.82 26.94
N ARG A 96 -15.66 -12.62 28.24
CA ARG A 96 -15.14 -11.36 28.80
C ARG A 96 -13.75 -11.01 28.27
N SER A 97 -12.85 -11.99 28.18
CA SER A 97 -11.48 -11.77 27.71
C SER A 97 -11.44 -11.37 26.24
N VAL A 98 -12.30 -11.98 25.42
CA VAL A 98 -12.43 -11.65 23.99
C VAL A 98 -13.07 -10.27 23.78
N ASP A 99 -14.12 -9.93 24.52
CA ASP A 99 -14.75 -8.61 24.45
C ASP A 99 -13.78 -7.49 24.86
N ASP A 100 -12.98 -7.74 25.90
CA ASP A 100 -11.91 -6.84 26.33
C ASP A 100 -10.85 -6.66 25.23
N LEU A 101 -10.48 -7.74 24.53
CA LEU A 101 -9.50 -7.70 23.44
C LEU A 101 -10.03 -6.92 22.23
N ASP A 102 -11.26 -7.18 21.79
CA ASP A 102 -11.87 -6.47 20.66
C ASP A 102 -12.05 -4.98 20.98
N GLY A 103 -12.60 -4.67 22.16
CA GLY A 103 -12.78 -3.29 22.62
C GLY A 103 -11.46 -2.57 22.89
N GLY A 104 -10.44 -3.27 23.40
CA GLY A 104 -9.07 -2.76 23.58
C GLY A 104 -8.42 -2.45 22.24
N PHE A 105 -8.46 -3.41 21.30
CA PHE A 105 -7.92 -3.27 19.95
C PHE A 105 -8.43 -2.01 19.26
N SER A 106 -9.76 -1.83 19.17
CA SER A 106 -10.32 -0.65 18.49
C SER A 106 -9.94 0.66 19.18
N ARG A 107 -10.00 0.73 20.51
CA ARG A 107 -9.74 1.98 21.23
C ARG A 107 -8.26 2.37 21.22
N GLU A 108 -7.38 1.40 21.34
CA GLU A 108 -5.96 1.65 21.61
C GLU A 108 -5.11 1.65 20.35
N LEU A 109 -5.50 0.90 19.31
CA LEU A 109 -4.67 0.71 18.14
C LEU A 109 -5.18 1.46 16.90
N ASP A 110 -6.46 1.81 16.78
CA ASP A 110 -6.97 2.53 15.59
C ASP A 110 -6.28 3.89 15.37
N ILE A 111 -6.12 4.68 16.44
CA ILE A 111 -5.50 6.01 16.34
C ILE A 111 -4.00 5.89 16.02
N PRO A 112 -3.19 5.11 16.77
CA PRO A 112 -1.79 4.89 16.43
C PRO A 112 -1.61 4.36 15.01
N TYR A 113 -2.40 3.35 14.60
CA TYR A 113 -2.33 2.80 13.25
C TYR A 113 -2.57 3.89 12.20
N ARG A 114 -3.65 4.66 12.36
CA ARG A 114 -4.00 5.72 11.41
C ARG A 114 -2.89 6.76 11.31
N THR A 115 -2.45 7.30 12.44
CA THR A 115 -1.53 8.44 12.50
C THR A 115 -0.09 8.07 12.14
N THR A 116 0.36 6.87 12.49
CA THR A 116 1.76 6.46 12.31
C THR A 116 2.01 5.60 11.07
N ILE A 117 0.98 4.97 10.51
CA ILE A 117 1.12 4.05 9.36
C ILE A 117 0.24 4.52 8.19
N SER A 118 -1.08 4.55 8.36
CA SER A 118 -2.01 4.80 7.25
C SER A 118 -1.85 6.20 6.64
N GLU A 119 -1.77 7.25 7.47
CA GLU A 119 -1.66 8.63 7.00
C GLU A 119 -0.29 8.92 6.37
N PRO A 120 0.86 8.55 6.96
CA PRO A 120 2.17 8.74 6.31
C PRO A 120 2.28 8.05 4.96
N ILE A 121 1.87 6.78 4.85
CA ILE A 121 1.86 6.07 3.56
C ILE A 121 0.96 6.80 2.56
N GLY A 122 -0.25 7.19 2.98
CA GLY A 122 -1.18 7.94 2.12
C GLY A 122 -0.64 9.29 1.66
N LYS A 123 0.06 10.02 2.54
CA LYS A 123 0.70 11.31 2.21
C LYS A 123 1.83 11.13 1.19
N MET A 124 2.69 10.13 1.36
CA MET A 124 3.73 9.81 0.37
C MET A 124 3.09 9.48 -0.99
N CYS A 125 2.07 8.61 -1.01
CA CYS A 125 1.35 8.25 -2.24
C CYS A 125 0.71 9.47 -2.93
N ALA A 126 0.27 10.48 -2.17
CA ALA A 126 -0.34 11.69 -2.72
C ALA A 126 0.66 12.61 -3.44
N TYR A 127 1.98 12.48 -3.20
CA TYR A 127 3.00 13.25 -3.92
C TYR A 127 3.29 12.70 -5.32
N PHE A 128 3.13 11.38 -5.55
CA PHE A 128 3.49 10.79 -6.85
C PHE A 128 2.74 11.41 -8.04
N PRO A 129 1.41 11.69 -7.98
CA PRO A 129 0.72 12.38 -9.08
C PRO A 129 1.32 13.74 -9.43
N VAL A 130 1.80 14.49 -8.42
CA VAL A 130 2.44 15.80 -8.63
C VAL A 130 3.76 15.61 -9.36
N VAL A 131 4.64 14.74 -8.86
CA VAL A 131 5.93 14.45 -9.49
C VAL A 131 5.75 13.93 -10.92
N ASN A 132 4.75 13.06 -11.13
CA ASN A 132 4.36 12.56 -12.46
C ASN A 132 3.93 13.67 -13.42
N GLU A 133 3.25 14.71 -12.93
CA GLU A 133 2.90 15.86 -13.74
C GLU A 133 4.15 16.63 -14.18
N HIS A 134 5.13 16.80 -13.30
CA HIS A 134 6.41 17.44 -13.62
C HIS A 134 7.22 16.62 -14.64
N ILE A 135 7.31 15.31 -14.46
CA ILE A 135 7.90 14.37 -15.44
C ILE A 135 7.19 14.49 -16.80
N SER A 136 5.85 14.48 -16.81
CA SER A 136 5.05 14.63 -18.03
C SER A 136 5.30 15.97 -18.71
N LYS A 137 5.42 17.06 -17.95
CA LYS A 137 5.77 18.40 -18.46
C LYS A 137 7.16 18.40 -19.09
N ARG A 138 8.17 17.87 -18.41
CA ARG A 138 9.54 17.73 -18.93
C ARG A 138 9.57 16.93 -20.23
N ASN A 139 8.91 15.77 -20.29
CA ASN A 139 8.83 14.95 -21.51
C ASN A 139 8.15 15.68 -22.68
N LYS A 140 7.11 16.47 -22.41
CA LYS A 140 6.47 17.33 -23.43
C LYS A 140 7.40 18.43 -23.92
N LYS A 141 8.24 19.00 -23.05
CA LYS A 141 9.21 20.04 -23.40
C LYS A 141 10.41 19.50 -24.16
N LEU A 142 10.84 18.28 -23.88
CA LEU A 142 11.83 17.57 -24.70
C LEU A 142 11.37 17.42 -26.15
N LEU A 143 10.09 17.08 -26.37
CA LEU A 143 9.53 17.00 -27.72
C LEU A 143 9.46 18.38 -28.42
N ASP A 144 9.13 19.43 -27.68
CA ASP A 144 9.14 20.80 -28.22
C ASP A 144 10.57 21.21 -28.62
N TYR A 145 11.56 20.91 -27.78
CA TYR A 145 12.99 21.14 -28.05
C TYR A 145 13.49 20.36 -29.28
N ASP A 146 13.24 19.05 -29.36
CA ASP A 146 13.65 18.22 -30.50
C ASP A 146 13.03 18.71 -31.82
N ALA A 147 11.77 19.16 -31.79
CA ALA A 147 11.09 19.73 -32.95
C ALA A 147 11.72 21.06 -33.39
N ALA A 148 11.98 21.96 -32.44
CA ALA A 148 12.61 23.25 -32.72
C ALA A 148 14.05 23.08 -33.23
N ARG A 149 14.81 22.15 -32.66
CA ARG A 149 16.15 21.75 -33.12
C ARG A 149 16.13 21.25 -34.56
N SER A 150 15.20 20.36 -34.90
CA SER A 150 15.07 19.87 -36.27
C SER A 150 14.69 20.98 -37.25
N LYS A 151 13.77 21.88 -36.87
CA LYS A 151 13.38 23.04 -37.70
C LYS A 151 14.56 23.98 -37.95
N ALA A 152 15.32 24.32 -36.92
CA ALA A 152 16.51 25.18 -37.04
C ALA A 152 17.56 24.53 -37.95
N ARG A 153 17.91 23.25 -37.71
CA ARG A 153 18.85 22.50 -38.56
C ARG A 153 18.43 22.46 -40.02
N LYS A 154 17.16 22.18 -40.32
CA LYS A 154 16.64 22.19 -41.70
C LYS A 154 16.81 23.53 -42.40
N LEU A 155 16.68 24.65 -41.69
CA LEU A 155 16.87 25.99 -42.23
C LEU A 155 18.34 26.38 -42.38
N VAL A 156 19.24 25.76 -41.61
CA VAL A 156 20.69 25.86 -41.80
C VAL A 156 21.11 25.06 -43.04
N ASP A 157 20.67 23.79 -43.14
CA ASP A 157 21.01 22.90 -44.25
C ASP A 157 20.42 23.37 -45.59
N LYS A 158 19.22 23.96 -45.54
CA LYS A 158 18.54 24.55 -46.69
C LYS A 158 18.06 25.97 -46.35
N PRO A 159 18.91 26.98 -46.60
CA PRO A 159 18.58 28.38 -46.33
C PRO A 159 17.30 28.83 -47.04
N SER A 160 16.51 29.63 -46.33
CA SER A 160 15.29 30.25 -46.86
C SER A 160 15.62 31.58 -47.54
N GLU A 161 14.85 31.95 -48.57
CA GLU A 161 14.91 33.28 -49.20
C GLU A 161 14.51 34.40 -48.24
N ASP A 162 13.58 34.14 -47.31
CA ASP A 162 13.26 35.06 -46.20
C ASP A 162 14.36 35.01 -45.11
N PRO A 163 15.15 36.09 -44.93
CA PRO A 163 16.26 36.13 -43.99
C PRO A 163 15.81 36.13 -42.53
N THR A 164 14.52 36.36 -42.24
CA THR A 164 13.98 36.38 -40.87
C THR A 164 13.64 34.98 -40.36
N ARG A 165 13.52 33.97 -41.23
CA ARG A 165 13.06 32.63 -40.84
C ARG A 165 14.07 31.86 -40.01
N LEU A 166 15.35 31.94 -40.36
CA LEU A 166 16.41 31.27 -39.61
C LEU A 166 16.59 31.90 -38.21
N PRO A 167 16.72 33.23 -38.04
CA PRO A 167 16.78 33.87 -36.72
C PRO A 167 15.58 33.52 -35.83
N LYS A 168 14.36 33.53 -36.37
CA LYS A 168 13.16 33.14 -35.61
C LYS A 168 13.18 31.68 -35.17
N ALA A 169 13.59 30.76 -36.05
CA ALA A 169 13.70 29.35 -35.69
C ALA A 169 14.80 29.08 -34.66
N GLN A 170 15.90 29.85 -34.71
CA GLN A 170 16.96 29.78 -33.72
C GLN A 170 16.47 30.28 -32.35
N GLN A 171 15.77 31.41 -32.31
CA GLN A 171 15.16 31.91 -31.08
C GLN A 171 14.17 30.89 -30.49
N GLU A 172 13.27 30.32 -31.30
CA GLU A 172 12.34 29.27 -30.84
C GLU A 172 13.07 28.03 -30.30
N HIS A 173 14.21 27.67 -30.89
CA HIS A 173 15.07 26.58 -30.41
C HIS A 173 15.69 26.90 -29.06
N ASP A 174 16.25 28.09 -28.91
CA ASP A 174 16.94 28.50 -27.68
C ASP A 174 15.94 28.62 -26.51
N GLU A 175 14.76 29.20 -26.75
CA GLU A 175 13.67 29.25 -25.76
C GLU A 175 13.15 27.85 -25.38
N ALA A 176 13.00 26.94 -26.36
CA ALA A 176 12.57 25.57 -26.09
C ALA A 176 13.62 24.78 -25.30
N LYS A 177 14.90 25.02 -25.59
CA LYS A 177 16.04 24.42 -24.87
C LYS A 177 16.08 24.88 -23.42
N GLU A 178 16.03 26.19 -23.17
CA GLU A 178 16.08 26.76 -21.82
C GLU A 178 14.98 26.17 -20.92
N VAL A 179 13.73 26.11 -21.43
CA VAL A 179 12.61 25.55 -20.66
C VAL A 179 12.74 24.05 -20.44
N PHE A 180 13.28 23.30 -21.40
CA PHE A 180 13.55 21.87 -21.23
C PHE A 180 14.65 21.63 -20.19
N ASP A 181 15.80 22.28 -20.35
CA ASP A 181 16.97 22.12 -19.49
C ASP A 181 16.61 22.45 -18.03
N MET A 182 15.91 23.57 -17.78
CA MET A 182 15.44 23.94 -16.44
C MET A 182 14.61 22.84 -15.77
N LEU A 183 13.65 22.24 -16.49
CA LEU A 183 12.82 21.15 -15.94
C LEU A 183 13.61 19.85 -15.77
N ASN A 184 14.56 19.61 -16.68
CA ASN A 184 15.39 18.42 -16.66
C ASN A 184 16.32 18.43 -15.46
N ASP A 185 17.07 19.52 -15.29
CA ASP A 185 18.03 19.70 -14.22
C ASP A 185 17.35 19.65 -12.85
N GLN A 186 16.15 20.24 -12.74
CA GLN A 186 15.34 20.13 -11.54
C GLN A 186 15.02 18.66 -11.20
N LEU A 187 14.49 17.89 -12.16
CA LEU A 187 14.09 16.50 -11.91
C LEU A 187 15.30 15.59 -11.64
N VAL A 188 16.39 15.77 -12.37
CA VAL A 188 17.64 15.02 -12.16
C VAL A 188 18.22 15.31 -10.77
N ALA A 189 18.13 16.55 -10.29
CA ALA A 189 18.60 16.90 -8.95
C ALA A 189 17.66 16.43 -7.83
N GLU A 190 16.35 16.55 -8.01
CA GLU A 190 15.37 16.37 -6.92
C GLU A 190 14.86 14.93 -6.78
N LEU A 191 14.78 14.13 -7.86
CA LEU A 191 14.34 12.73 -7.77
C LEU A 191 15.24 11.87 -6.86
N PRO A 192 16.57 11.95 -6.95
CA PRO A 192 17.46 11.21 -6.04
C PRO A 192 17.27 11.64 -4.58
N GLN A 193 17.08 12.93 -4.32
CA GLN A 193 16.86 13.46 -2.96
C GLN A 193 15.56 12.92 -2.36
N LEU A 194 14.48 12.90 -3.15
CA LEU A 194 13.21 12.28 -2.75
C LEU A 194 13.41 10.80 -2.41
N MET A 195 14.17 10.08 -3.25
CA MET A 195 14.50 8.68 -3.01
C MET A 195 15.27 8.50 -1.71
N ASP A 196 16.27 9.32 -1.42
CA ASP A 196 17.10 9.21 -0.20
C ASP A 196 16.29 9.44 1.08
N LEU A 197 15.27 10.31 1.02
CA LEU A 197 14.38 10.58 2.16
C LEU A 197 13.39 9.44 2.46
N ARG A 198 13.25 8.44 1.59
CA ARG A 198 12.26 7.35 1.77
C ARG A 198 12.46 6.58 3.08
N VAL A 199 13.71 6.30 3.47
CA VAL A 199 14.05 5.50 4.65
C VAL A 199 13.68 6.26 5.92
N PRO A 200 14.26 7.45 6.20
CA PRO A 200 13.90 8.19 7.41
C PRO A 200 12.42 8.60 7.47
N TYR A 201 11.73 8.70 6.33
CA TYR A 201 10.30 8.93 6.30
C TYR A 201 9.48 7.74 6.80
N PHE A 202 9.85 6.52 6.39
CA PHE A 202 9.10 5.30 6.72
C PHE A 202 9.61 4.57 7.97
N ASP A 203 10.82 4.85 8.46
CA ASP A 203 11.37 4.24 9.67
C ASP A 203 10.40 4.32 10.87
N PRO A 204 9.80 5.49 11.20
CA PRO A 204 8.86 5.57 12.31
C PRO A 204 7.58 4.74 12.08
N SER A 205 7.10 4.67 10.83
CA SER A 205 5.94 3.85 10.47
C SER A 205 6.23 2.35 10.61
N PHE A 206 7.42 1.93 10.21
CA PHE A 206 7.86 0.54 10.34
C PHE A 206 8.02 0.15 11.80
N GLU A 207 8.67 1.00 12.61
CA GLU A 207 8.81 0.77 14.05
C GLU A 207 7.43 0.71 14.74
N ALA A 208 6.53 1.65 14.43
CA ALA A 208 5.19 1.68 14.99
C ALA A 208 4.41 0.39 14.65
N MET A 209 4.51 -0.10 13.41
CA MET A 209 3.84 -1.34 13.00
C MET A 209 4.31 -2.55 13.82
N ILE A 210 5.62 -2.71 14.02
CA ILE A 210 6.18 -3.80 14.84
C ILE A 210 5.71 -3.69 16.29
N ARG A 211 5.76 -2.49 16.88
CA ARG A 211 5.34 -2.27 18.27
C ARG A 211 3.86 -2.57 18.46
N MET A 212 3.02 -2.18 17.51
CA MET A 212 1.58 -2.46 17.55
C MET A 212 1.29 -3.96 17.45
N GLN A 213 1.98 -4.66 16.54
CA GLN A 213 1.86 -6.12 16.42
C GLN A 213 2.29 -6.84 17.70
N SER A 214 3.41 -6.41 18.28
CA SER A 214 3.93 -6.98 19.53
C SER A 214 2.96 -6.77 20.68
N LYS A 215 2.45 -5.54 20.84
CA LYS A 215 1.45 -5.20 21.86
C LYS A 215 0.18 -6.03 21.71
N PHE A 216 -0.34 -6.15 20.49
CA PHE A 216 -1.53 -6.96 20.23
C PHE A 216 -1.34 -8.43 20.61
N ALA A 217 -0.19 -9.01 20.27
CA ALA A 217 0.12 -10.40 20.60
C ALA A 217 0.28 -10.62 22.12
N GLU A 218 0.96 -9.70 22.80
CA GLU A 218 1.17 -9.73 24.25
C GLU A 218 -0.17 -9.64 25.01
N GLU A 219 -1.01 -8.66 24.69
CA GLU A 219 -2.33 -8.52 25.30
C GLU A 219 -3.22 -9.72 25.01
N GLY A 220 -3.19 -10.23 23.77
CA GLY A 220 -3.90 -11.45 23.39
C GLY A 220 -3.49 -12.64 24.25
N TYR A 221 -2.18 -12.85 24.42
CA TYR A 221 -1.65 -13.92 25.27
C TYR A 221 -2.04 -13.74 26.73
N GLU A 222 -1.87 -12.56 27.32
CA GLU A 222 -2.20 -12.30 28.72
C GLU A 222 -3.68 -12.53 29.02
N LYS A 223 -4.57 -12.02 28.16
CA LYS A 223 -6.02 -12.17 28.33
C LYS A 223 -6.46 -13.62 28.19
N LEU A 224 -5.98 -14.33 27.16
CA LEU A 224 -6.39 -15.72 26.90
C LEU A 224 -5.74 -16.72 27.86
N SER A 225 -4.49 -16.53 28.25
CA SER A 225 -3.84 -17.38 29.27
C SER A 225 -4.56 -17.27 30.63
N GLY A 226 -5.09 -16.09 30.96
CA GLY A 226 -5.92 -15.88 32.15
C GLY A 226 -7.20 -16.75 32.18
N VAL A 227 -7.72 -17.18 31.03
CA VAL A 227 -8.87 -18.08 30.95
C VAL A 227 -8.51 -19.49 31.41
N GLN A 228 -7.25 -19.91 31.25
CA GLN A 228 -6.82 -21.28 31.54
C GLN A 228 -6.96 -21.69 33.00
N ARG A 229 -7.10 -20.73 33.92
CA ARG A 229 -7.34 -20.99 35.35
C ARG A 229 -8.75 -21.47 35.66
N TYR A 230 -9.68 -21.36 34.72
CA TYR A 230 -11.07 -21.79 34.89
C TYR A 230 -11.33 -23.20 34.35
N PHE A 231 -10.36 -23.80 33.64
CA PHE A 231 -10.44 -25.21 33.26
C PHE A 231 -10.04 -26.11 34.43
N ALA A 232 -10.60 -27.33 34.46
CA ALA A 232 -10.17 -28.37 35.39
C ALA A 232 -8.68 -28.69 35.21
N ASP A 233 -8.00 -29.05 36.31
CA ASP A 233 -6.56 -29.31 36.31
C ASP A 233 -6.15 -30.41 35.31
N THR A 234 -7.01 -31.43 35.14
CA THR A 234 -6.77 -32.56 34.22
C THR A 234 -6.73 -32.15 32.75
N ILE A 235 -7.40 -31.06 32.36
CA ILE A 235 -7.43 -30.59 30.96
C ILE A 235 -6.04 -30.17 30.48
N ARG A 236 -5.19 -29.65 31.38
CA ARG A 236 -3.82 -29.24 31.02
C ARG A 236 -2.94 -30.45 30.71
N ASP A 237 -3.09 -31.51 31.50
CA ASP A 237 -2.36 -32.77 31.29
C ASP A 237 -2.84 -33.45 30.00
N ASP A 238 -4.15 -33.46 29.75
CA ASP A 238 -4.75 -34.00 28.53
C ASP A 238 -4.33 -33.22 27.28
N TYR A 239 -4.25 -31.89 27.35
CA TYR A 239 -3.72 -31.05 26.27
C TYR A 239 -2.25 -31.36 26.00
N ALA A 240 -1.41 -31.40 27.03
CA ALA A 240 0.02 -31.67 26.90
C ALA A 240 0.29 -33.08 26.36
N ALA A 241 -0.58 -34.04 26.67
CA ALA A 241 -0.51 -35.41 26.18
C ALA A 241 -1.17 -35.60 24.78
N GLY A 242 -1.77 -34.56 24.19
CA GLY A 242 -2.46 -34.63 22.89
C GLY A 242 -3.75 -35.47 22.92
N GLN A 243 -4.37 -35.62 24.08
CA GLN A 243 -5.53 -36.50 24.30
C GLN A 243 -6.88 -35.81 24.05
N LEU A 244 -6.91 -34.47 23.94
CA LEU A 244 -8.16 -33.73 23.73
C LEU A 244 -8.89 -34.15 22.44
N ASP A 245 -8.16 -34.43 21.36
CA ASP A 245 -8.76 -34.86 20.08
C ASP A 245 -9.49 -36.19 20.25
N ALA A 246 -8.88 -37.15 20.94
CA ALA A 246 -9.49 -38.45 21.22
C ALA A 246 -10.73 -38.34 22.13
N GLN A 247 -10.74 -37.39 23.07
CA GLN A 247 -11.91 -37.13 23.91
C GLN A 247 -13.08 -36.60 23.07
N VAL A 248 -12.83 -35.66 22.15
CA VAL A 248 -13.86 -35.14 21.24
C VAL A 248 -14.41 -36.24 20.34
N GLU A 249 -13.55 -37.09 19.78
CA GLU A 249 -13.97 -38.24 18.97
C GLU A 249 -14.80 -39.25 19.77
N GLY A 250 -14.43 -39.51 21.03
CA GLY A 250 -15.20 -40.35 21.95
C GLY A 250 -16.61 -39.83 22.17
N VAL A 251 -16.76 -38.54 22.50
CA VAL A 251 -18.08 -37.90 22.66
C VAL A 251 -18.90 -37.98 21.37
N LEU A 252 -18.28 -37.76 20.20
CA LEU A 252 -18.96 -37.91 18.91
C LEU A 252 -19.45 -39.35 18.67
N GLN A 253 -18.70 -40.34 19.11
CA GLN A 253 -19.10 -41.75 19.01
C GLN A 253 -20.28 -42.06 19.93
N GLU A 254 -20.26 -41.58 21.17
CA GLU A 254 -21.41 -41.70 22.10
C GLU A 254 -22.66 -41.04 21.52
N MET A 255 -22.52 -39.85 20.90
CA MET A 255 -23.64 -39.19 20.23
C MET A 255 -24.20 -40.02 19.06
N ARG A 256 -23.35 -40.70 18.29
CA ARG A 256 -23.79 -41.58 17.18
C ARG A 256 -24.56 -42.80 17.67
N GLU A 257 -24.29 -43.26 18.89
CA GLU A 257 -24.97 -44.40 19.51
C GLU A 257 -26.36 -44.04 20.06
N LEU A 258 -26.69 -42.75 20.15
CA LEU A 258 -28.03 -42.32 20.54
C LEU A 258 -29.09 -42.78 19.51
N SER A 259 -30.21 -43.32 19.99
CA SER A 259 -31.32 -43.79 19.14
C SER A 259 -31.93 -42.72 18.23
N ILE A 260 -31.73 -41.43 18.53
CA ILE A 260 -32.15 -40.31 17.68
C ILE A 260 -31.22 -40.09 16.47
N CYS A 261 -29.98 -40.58 16.55
CA CYS A 261 -28.99 -40.60 15.47
C CYS A 261 -29.04 -41.93 14.70
N GLY A 262 -29.60 -42.98 15.30
CA GLY A 262 -29.90 -44.26 14.68
C GLY A 262 -31.29 -44.29 14.01
N ALA A 263 -31.41 -43.67 12.83
CA ALA A 263 -32.47 -44.05 11.91
C ALA A 263 -32.02 -45.30 11.13
N ASN A 264 -32.41 -46.47 11.63
CA ASN A 264 -32.81 -47.60 10.80
C ASN A 264 -34.33 -47.74 10.90
#